data_AF-A0A7C6LH93-F1
#
_entry.id   AF-A0A7C6LH93-F1
#
_cell.length_a   1.000
_cell.length_b   1.000
_cell.length_c   1.000
_cell.angle_alpha   90.00
_cell.angle_beta   90.00
_cell.angle_gamma   90.00
#
_symmetry.space_group_name_H-M   'P 1'
#
loop_
_entity.id
_entity.type
_entity.pdbx_description
1 polymer ?
#
loop_
_entity_poly.entity_id
_entity_poly.type
_entity_poly.pdbx_seq_one_letter_code
_entity_poly.pdbx_strand_id
1 'polypeptide(L)' 'MHDYLTEKLLLLERLLLRHDYHELLLHTRADQLREKVQRLIRLKQEQIKLLDDLLKEQAQFTPDGRSIRHEGESD' A
#
# COMPACT_ATOMS: atom_id res chain seq x y z
N MET A 1 8.19 6.47 15.64
CA MET A 1 7.04 7.37 15.38
C MET A 1 6.41 6.83 14.10
N HIS A 2 5.44 5.92 14.23
CA HIS A 2 4.77 5.32 13.06
C HIS A 2 4.13 6.47 12.30
N ASP A 3 4.58 6.70 11.06
CA ASP A 3 4.40 7.99 10.42
C ASP A 3 2.92 8.17 10.04
N TYR A 4 2.19 8.93 10.87
CA TYR A 4 0.76 9.22 10.73
C TYR A 4 0.40 9.73 9.32
N LEU A 5 1.36 10.40 8.67
CA LEU A 5 1.26 10.82 7.29
C LEU A 5 1.19 9.62 6.33
N THR A 6 2.03 8.60 6.53
CA THR A 6 2.09 7.42 5.67
C THR A 6 0.84 6.54 5.80
N GLU A 7 0.29 6.40 7.01
CA GLU A 7 -1.02 5.73 7.20
C GLU A 7 -2.15 6.46 6.47
N LYS A 8 -2.15 7.81 6.52
CA LYS A 8 -3.12 8.63 5.78
C LYS A 8 -2.96 8.51 4.28
N LEU A 9 -1.73 8.49 3.77
CA LEU A 9 -1.44 8.29 2.36
C LEU A 9 -1.93 6.91 1.90
N LEU A 10 -1.71 5.86 2.70
CA LEU A 10 -2.20 4.52 2.41
C LEU A 10 -3.73 4.45 2.38
N LEU A 11 -4.40 5.14 3.32
CA LEU A 11 -5.87 5.27 3.30
C LEU A 11 -6.36 5.97 2.02
N LEU A 12 -5.68 7.03 1.60
CA LEU A 12 -5.99 7.77 0.37
C LEU A 12 -5.87 6.87 -0.86
N GLU A 13 -4.80 6.09 -0.98
CA GLU A 13 -4.61 5.13 -2.07
C GLU A 13 -5.73 4.05 -2.09
N ARG A 14 -6.17 3.56 -0.92
CA ARG A 14 -7.31 2.62 -0.83
C ARG A 14 -8.62 3.26 -1.30
N LEU A 15 -8.85 4.53 -0.99
CA LEU A 15 -10.03 5.26 -1.44
C LEU A 15 -10.01 5.48 -2.95
N LEU A 16 -8.87 5.92 -3.51
CA LEU A 16 -8.69 6.08 -4.96
C LEU A 16 -8.95 4.77 -5.72
N LEU A 17 -8.43 3.65 -5.20
CA LEU A 17 -8.65 2.33 -5.79
C LEU A 17 -10.14 1.93 -5.81
N ARG A 18 -10.87 2.26 -4.73
CA ARG A 18 -12.28 1.91 -4.59
C ARG A 18 -13.19 2.79 -5.45
N HIS A 19 -12.85 4.06 -5.62
CA HIS A 19 -13.69 5.03 -6.31
C HIS A 19 -13.17 5.30 -7.72
N ASP A 20 -12.12 6.10 -7.84
CA ASP A 20 -11.64 6.66 -9.10
C ASP A 20 -11.24 5.58 -10.12
N TYR A 21 -10.54 4.53 -9.69
CA TYR A 21 -10.13 3.46 -10.61
C TYR A 21 -11.29 2.56 -11.03
N HIS A 22 -12.27 2.34 -10.16
CA HIS A 22 -13.49 1.62 -10.52
C HIS A 22 -14.37 2.45 -11.45
N GLU A 23 -14.48 3.75 -11.21
CA GLU A 23 -15.20 4.68 -12.10
C GLU A 23 -14.54 4.74 -13.48
N LEU A 24 -13.20 4.82 -13.53
CA LEU A 24 -12.45 4.73 -14.77
C LEU A 24 -12.73 3.42 -15.52
N LEU A 25 -12.83 2.29 -14.81
CA LEU A 25 -13.17 1.01 -15.41
C LEU A 25 -14.60 0.98 -15.96
N LEU A 26 -15.55 1.60 -15.26
CA LEU A 26 -16.96 1.69 -15.68
C LEU A 26 -17.13 2.58 -16.91
N HIS A 27 -16.32 3.62 -17.05
CA HIS A 27 -16.40 4.56 -18.17
C HIS A 27 -15.56 4.18 -19.39
N THR A 28 -14.66 3.21 -19.24
CA THR A 28 -13.81 2.74 -20.34
C THR A 28 -14.52 1.68 -21.19
N ARG A 29 -15.04 2.08 -22.35
CA ARG A 29 -15.82 1.21 -23.25
C ARG A 29 -14.99 0.38 -24.24
N ALA A 30 -13.82 0.86 -24.64
CA ALA A 30 -12.96 0.13 -25.56
C ALA A 30 -12.26 -1.03 -24.82
N ASP A 31 -12.45 -2.27 -25.29
CA ASP A 31 -11.96 -3.47 -24.59
C ASP A 31 -10.46 -3.43 -24.33
N GLN A 32 -9.66 -3.00 -25.30
CA GLN A 32 -8.21 -2.86 -25.15
C GLN A 32 -7.81 -1.83 -24.07
N LEU A 33 -8.61 -0.78 -23.89
CA LEU A 33 -8.38 0.20 -22.83
C LEU A 33 -8.86 -0.36 -21.48
N ARG A 34 -9.96 -1.12 -21.49
CA ARG A 34 -10.52 -1.77 -20.30
C ARG A 34 -9.52 -2.76 -19.68
N GLU A 35 -8.83 -3.54 -20.50
CA GLU A 35 -7.75 -4.44 -20.07
C GLU A 35 -6.59 -3.67 -19.40
N LYS A 36 -6.22 -2.51 -19.98
CA LYS A 36 -5.18 -1.64 -19.39
C LYS A 36 -5.63 -1.10 -18.04
N VAL A 37 -6.89 -0.67 -17.90
CA VAL A 37 -7.44 -0.20 -16.62
C VAL A 37 -7.47 -1.33 -15.58
N GLN A 38 -7.87 -2.54 -15.97
CA GLN A 38 -7.83 -3.71 -15.08
C GLN A 38 -6.40 -4.08 -14.65
N ARG A 39 -5.42 -3.95 -15.55
CA ARG A 39 -4.00 -4.13 -15.19
C ARG A 39 -3.55 -3.08 -14.18
N LEU A 40 -3.95 -1.83 -14.38
CA LEU A 40 -3.64 -0.73 -13.48
C LEU A 40 -4.21 -0.97 -12.08
N ILE A 41 -5.50 -1.36 -11.98
CA ILE A 41 -6.15 -1.73 -10.72
C ILE A 41 -5.37 -2.80 -9.96
N ARG A 42 -4.93 -3.87 -10.66
CA ARG A 42 -4.14 -4.96 -10.04
C ARG A 42 -2.81 -4.47 -9.51
N LEU A 43 -2.07 -3.68 -10.29
CA LEU A 43 -0.80 -3.11 -9.86
C LEU A 43 -0.97 -2.18 -8.64
N LYS A 44 -2.06 -1.42 -8.59
CA LYS A 44 -2.37 -0.57 -7.44
C LYS A 44 -2.72 -1.36 -6.18
N GLN A 45 -3.44 -2.48 -6.32
CA GLN A 45 -3.69 -3.41 -5.22
C GLN A 45 -2.39 -3.99 -4.66
N GLU A 46 -1.49 -4.43 -5.54
CA GLU A 46 -0.17 -4.96 -5.15
C GLU A 46 0.68 -3.89 -4.45
N GLN A 47 0.71 -2.67 -4.97
CA GLN A 47 1.43 -1.55 -4.35
C GLN A 47 0.91 -1.24 -2.94
N ILE A 48 -0.42 -1.16 -2.77
CA ILE A 48 -1.05 -0.89 -1.46
C ILE A 48 -0.70 -2.00 -0.47
N LYS A 49 -0.73 -3.26 -0.92
CA LYS A 49 -0.37 -4.40 -0.06
C LYS A 49 1.09 -4.32 0.37
N LEU A 50 2.01 -4.05 -0.55
CA LEU A 50 3.43 -3.90 -0.24
C LEU A 50 3.68 -2.76 0.76
N LEU A 51 2.99 -1.62 0.60
CA LEU A 51 3.09 -0.51 1.56
C LEU A 51 2.56 -0.89 2.95
N ASP A 52 1.45 -1.61 3.02
CA ASP A 52 0.87 -2.10 4.28
C ASP A 52 1.83 -3.08 4.98
N ASP A 53 2.46 -3.97 4.23
CA ASP A 53 3.43 -4.94 4.75
C ASP A 53 4.71 -4.24 5.23
N LEU A 54 5.25 -3.29 4.45
CA LEU A 54 6.40 -2.48 4.84
C LEU A 54 6.16 -1.69 6.14
N LEU A 55 4.96 -1.14 6.32
CA LEU A 55 4.60 -0.43 7.55
C LEU A 55 4.60 -1.35 8.77
N LYS A 56 4.05 -2.56 8.64
CA LYS A 56 4.05 -3.58 9.70
C LYS A 56 5.46 -4.10 10.01
N GLU A 57 6.30 -4.22 9.00
CA GLU A 57 7.69 -4.63 9.16
C GLU A 57 8.50 -3.52 9.85
N GLN A 58 8.38 -2.27 9.41
CA GLN A 58 9.06 -1.12 10.02
C GLN A 58 8.72 -0.95 11.50
N ALA A 59 7.50 -1.29 11.92
CA ALA A 59 7.12 -1.29 13.34
C ALA A 59 7.97 -2.26 14.20
N GLN A 60 8.70 -3.19 13.60
CA GLN A 60 9.56 -4.17 14.27
C GLN A 60 11.04 -3.73 14.31
N PHE A 61 11.38 -2.61 13.68
CA PHE A 61 12.73 -2.06 13.65
C PHE A 61 12.79 -0.71 14.37
N THR A 62 13.92 -0.45 15.03
CA THR A 62 14.24 0.89 15.54
C THR A 62 14.48 1.85 14.37
N PRO A 63 14.44 3.17 14.60
CA PRO A 63 14.77 4.16 13.56
C PRO A 63 16.15 3.94 12.91
N ASP A 64 17.10 3.36 13.64
CA ASP A 64 18.44 3.02 13.17
C ASP A 64 18.51 1.65 12.44
N GLY A 65 17.35 1.03 12.19
CA GLY A 65 17.21 -0.23 11.46
C GLY A 65 17.54 -1.49 12.26
N ARG A 66 17.65 -1.42 13.60
CA ARG A 66 17.89 -2.61 14.44
C ARG A 66 16.59 -3.30 14.78
N SER A 67 16.56 -4.64 14.73
CA SER A 67 15.38 -5.39 15.14
C SER A 67 15.10 -5.21 16.63
N ILE A 68 13.88 -4.79 16.98
CA ILE A 68 13.44 -4.59 18.38
C ILE A 68 13.44 -5.93 19.15
N ARG A 69 13.38 -7.08 18.44
CA ARG A 69 13.38 -8.41 19.07
C ARG A 69 14.73 -8.82 19.69
N HIS A 70 15.83 -8.12 19.38
CA HIS A 70 17.17 -8.51 19.84
C HIS A 70 17.66 -7.79 21.12
N GLU A 71 16.93 -6.80 21.64
CA GLU A 71 17.36 -6.05 22.84
C GLU A 71 16.92 -6.69 24.18
N GLY A 72 16.23 -7.84 24.13
CA GLY A 72 15.74 -8.56 25.32
C GLY A 72 16.53 -9.80 25.75
N GLU A 73 17.55 -10.21 25.00
CA GLU A 73 18.40 -11.38 25.31
C GLU A 73 19.86 -10.94 25.44
N SER A 74 20.18 -10.36 26.59
CA SER A 74 21.56 -10.22 27.07
C SER A 74 21.51 -10.25 28.60
N ASP A 75 21.42 -11.47 29.14
CA ASP A 75 21.80 -11.80 30.52
C ASP A 75 23.28 -12.20 30.56
#